data_AF-A0A328P370-F1
#
_entry.id   AF-A0A328P370-F1
#
_cell.length_a   1.000
_cell.length_b   1.000
_cell.length_c   1.000
_cell.angle_alpha   90.00
_cell.angle_beta   90.00
_cell.angle_gamma   90.00
#
_symmetry.space_group_name_H-M   'P 1'
#
loop_
_entity.id
_entity.type
_entity.pdbx_description
1 polymer ?
#
loop_
_entity_poly.entity_id
_entity_poly.type
_entity_poly.pdbx_seq_one_letter_code
_entity_poly.pdbx_strand_id
1 'polypeptide(L)'
;MANDLAVTLNESTNPWLVDVDQKNNANHVARSNQTQTITWQLNGNAASGKIVSCNWVNNPPATNPPPAGIFGPFVIAPNGKSMTITDLNNSTSTTGDWIYQISVQLVDNGPIYQSGYVSITGTATNPTIKNN
;
A
#
# COMPACT_ATOMS: atom_id res chain seq x y z
N MET A 1 16.28 -2.35 7.31
CA MET A 1 15.88 -3.07 6.08
C MET A 1 14.86 -2.21 5.38
N ALA A 2 14.95 -2.05 4.06
CA ALA A 2 13.93 -1.31 3.32
C ALA A 2 12.68 -2.19 3.17
N ASN A 3 11.51 -1.61 3.35
CA ASN A 3 10.23 -2.28 3.18
C ASN A 3 9.79 -2.09 1.71
N ASP A 4 10.27 -2.96 0.82
CA ASP A 4 9.98 -2.87 -0.61
C ASP A 4 8.85 -3.84 -0.99
N LEU A 5 7.74 -3.28 -1.47
CA LEU A 5 6.51 -3.97 -1.84
C LEU A 5 6.37 -3.97 -3.37
N ALA A 6 6.32 -5.17 -3.95
CA ALA A 6 6.05 -5.31 -5.38
C ALA A 6 4.55 -5.14 -5.67
N VAL A 7 4.22 -4.39 -6.71
CA VAL A 7 2.84 -4.11 -7.13
C VAL A 7 2.59 -4.74 -8.50
N THR A 8 1.61 -5.62 -8.59
CA THR A 8 1.19 -6.33 -9.81
C THR A 8 -0.32 -6.20 -10.02
N LEU A 9 -0.85 -6.78 -11.10
CA LEU A 9 -2.29 -6.98 -11.27
C LEU A 9 -2.64 -8.46 -11.09
N ASN A 10 -3.69 -8.72 -10.32
CA ASN A 10 -4.31 -10.03 -10.25
C ASN A 10 -5.33 -10.17 -11.39
N GLU A 11 -4.94 -10.91 -12.42
CA GLU A 11 -5.77 -11.15 -13.61
C GLU A 11 -6.85 -12.23 -13.39
N SER A 12 -6.84 -12.91 -12.23
CA SER A 12 -7.84 -13.93 -11.89
C SER A 12 -9.16 -13.33 -11.37
N THR A 13 -9.21 -12.03 -11.12
CA THR A 13 -10.42 -11.32 -10.69
C THR A 13 -11.11 -10.64 -11.87
N ASN A 14 -12.40 -10.30 -11.75
CA ASN A 14 -13.10 -9.52 -12.77
C ASN A 14 -13.94 -8.41 -12.11
N PRO A 15 -13.54 -7.13 -12.21
CA PRO A 15 -12.35 -6.63 -12.92
C PRO A 15 -11.03 -7.07 -12.26
N TRP A 16 -9.91 -6.95 -12.98
CA TRP A 16 -8.57 -7.15 -12.42
C TRP A 16 -8.34 -6.22 -11.23
N LEU A 17 -7.73 -6.73 -10.16
CA LEU A 17 -7.38 -5.95 -8.98
C LEU A 17 -5.88 -5.69 -8.93
N VAL A 18 -5.48 -4.57 -8.31
CA VAL A 18 -4.08 -4.37 -7.95
C VAL A 18 -3.73 -5.29 -6.79
N ASP A 19 -2.65 -6.02 -6.93
CA ASP A 19 -2.09 -6.89 -5.89
C ASP A 19 -0.78 -6.29 -5.38
N VAL A 20 -0.59 -6.36 -4.05
CA VAL A 20 0.61 -5.85 -3.39
C VAL A 20 1.26 -7.02 -2.65
N ASP A 21 2.45 -7.40 -3.06
CA ASP A 21 3.15 -8.53 -2.45
C ASP A 21 3.62 -8.17 -1.03
N GLN A 22 2.95 -8.74 -0.03
CA GLN A 22 3.24 -8.56 1.40
C GLN A 22 3.99 -9.75 2.00
N LYS A 23 4.50 -10.67 1.18
CA LYS A 23 5.25 -11.84 1.66
C LYS A 23 6.47 -11.42 2.46
N ASN A 24 6.96 -12.34 3.29
CA ASN A 24 8.15 -12.16 4.12
C ASN A 24 8.07 -10.94 5.06
N ASN A 25 6.86 -10.53 5.44
CA ASN A 25 6.62 -9.37 6.31
C ASN A 25 7.12 -8.04 5.71
N ALA A 26 7.13 -7.90 4.39
CA ALA A 26 7.57 -6.66 3.71
C ALA A 26 6.73 -5.43 4.09
N ASN A 27 5.53 -5.64 4.64
CA ASN A 27 4.66 -4.58 5.17
C ASN A 27 4.80 -4.35 6.68
N HIS A 28 5.69 -5.08 7.38
CA HIS A 28 5.94 -4.90 8.80
C HIS A 28 7.07 -3.89 9.03
N VAL A 29 6.79 -2.82 9.77
CA VAL A 29 7.76 -1.82 10.19
C VAL A 29 8.10 -2.06 11.66
N ALA A 30 9.35 -2.39 11.94
CA ALA A 30 9.83 -2.63 13.29
C ALA A 30 9.96 -1.32 14.08
N ARG A 31 9.77 -1.36 15.41
CA ARG A 31 9.98 -0.18 16.25
C ARG A 31 11.40 0.40 16.12
N SER A 32 11.49 1.71 15.91
CA SER A 32 12.75 2.45 15.76
C SER A 32 12.60 3.92 16.15
N ASN A 33 13.65 4.51 16.71
CA ASN A 33 13.73 5.97 16.92
C ASN A 33 14.00 6.74 15.62
N GLN A 34 14.28 6.04 14.52
CA GLN A 34 14.51 6.61 13.21
C GLN A 34 13.30 6.34 12.31
N THR A 35 12.99 7.33 11.47
CA THR A 35 12.00 7.18 10.40
C THR A 35 12.44 6.12 9.41
N GLN A 36 11.50 5.25 9.04
CA GLN A 36 11.67 4.20 8.04
C GLN A 36 10.87 4.54 6.79
N THR A 37 11.28 3.98 5.65
CA THR A 37 10.62 4.20 4.37
C THR A 37 10.07 2.88 3.85
N ILE A 38 8.80 2.89 3.46
CA ILE A 38 8.18 1.81 2.70
C ILE A 38 8.09 2.27 1.25
N THR A 39 8.46 1.40 0.32
CA THR A 39 8.45 1.66 -1.12
C THR A 39 7.51 0.67 -1.80
N TRP A 40 6.65 1.18 -2.67
CA TRP A 40 5.89 0.38 -3.62
C TRP A 40 6.53 0.51 -4.99
N GLN A 41 6.71 -0.59 -5.69
CA GLN A 41 7.32 -0.62 -7.02
C GLN A 41 6.45 -1.44 -7.97
N LEU A 42 6.04 -0.83 -9.09
CA LEU A 42 5.36 -1.57 -10.15
C LEU A 42 6.28 -2.65 -10.72
N ASN A 43 5.74 -3.86 -10.84
CA ASN A 43 6.45 -5.04 -11.30
C ASN A 43 5.54 -5.92 -12.18
N GLY A 44 6.11 -6.95 -12.80
CA GLY A 44 5.38 -7.94 -13.60
C GLY A 44 4.48 -7.30 -14.66
N ASN A 45 3.22 -7.75 -14.71
CA ASN A 45 2.20 -7.25 -15.63
C ASN A 45 1.76 -5.79 -15.37
N ALA A 46 2.13 -5.18 -14.25
CA ALA A 46 1.89 -3.78 -13.95
C ALA A 46 3.09 -2.86 -14.28
N ALA A 47 4.27 -3.41 -14.63
CA ALA A 47 5.51 -2.65 -14.78
C ALA A 47 5.44 -1.52 -15.84
N SER A 48 4.63 -1.70 -16.89
CA SER A 48 4.40 -0.69 -17.93
C SER A 48 3.49 0.45 -17.49
N GLY A 49 2.69 0.27 -16.43
CA GLY A 49 1.71 1.25 -15.96
C GLY A 49 2.29 2.36 -15.07
N LYS A 50 1.41 3.10 -14.40
CA LYS A 50 1.74 4.12 -13.41
C LYS A 50 0.82 4.04 -12.20
N ILE A 51 1.37 4.30 -11.03
CA ILE A 51 0.59 4.55 -9.80
C ILE A 51 -0.06 5.91 -9.96
N VAL A 52 -1.38 5.98 -9.80
CA VAL A 52 -2.15 7.24 -9.97
C VAL A 52 -2.56 7.84 -8.64
N SER A 53 -2.80 7.01 -7.63
CA SER A 53 -3.16 7.45 -6.28
C SER A 53 -2.96 6.34 -5.26
N CYS A 54 -2.78 6.74 -3.99
CA CYS A 54 -2.87 5.85 -2.85
C CYS A 54 -3.47 6.62 -1.67
N ASN A 55 -4.43 6.01 -0.98
CA ASN A 55 -5.12 6.65 0.14
C ASN A 55 -5.38 5.64 1.25
N TRP A 56 -5.39 6.12 2.49
CA TRP A 56 -5.88 5.34 3.62
C TRP A 56 -7.35 4.97 3.43
N VAL A 57 -7.67 3.73 3.76
CA VAL A 57 -9.05 3.24 3.74
C VAL A 57 -9.68 3.57 5.09
N ASN A 58 -10.72 4.40 5.07
CA ASN A 58 -11.44 4.88 6.26
C ASN A 58 -12.91 4.41 6.30
N ASN A 59 -13.29 3.48 5.42
CA ASN A 59 -14.64 2.94 5.30
C ASN A 59 -14.50 1.39 5.16
N PRO A 60 -15.39 0.55 5.74
CA PRO A 60 -16.20 0.89 6.91
C PRO A 60 -15.32 1.52 8.01
N PRO A 61 -15.86 2.45 8.81
CA PRO A 61 -15.13 3.27 9.79
C PRO A 61 -14.44 2.49 10.93
N ALA A 62 -14.37 1.16 10.82
CA ALA A 62 -13.65 0.29 11.75
C ALA A 62 -12.13 0.35 11.58
N THR A 63 -11.61 0.91 10.49
CA THR A 63 -10.19 1.20 10.34
C THR A 63 -9.92 2.61 10.88
N ASN A 64 -9.44 2.69 12.12
CA ASN A 64 -8.98 3.96 12.67
C ASN A 64 -7.91 4.52 11.72
N PRO A 65 -8.03 5.77 11.25
CA PRO A 65 -6.95 6.38 10.49
C PRO A 65 -5.68 6.37 11.34
N PRO A 66 -4.50 6.30 10.71
CA PRO A 66 -3.28 6.31 11.49
C PRO A 66 -3.17 7.56 12.37
N PRO A 67 -2.67 7.41 13.61
CA PRO A 67 -2.39 8.56 14.45
C PRO A 67 -1.53 9.58 13.70
N ALA A 68 -1.85 10.87 13.91
CA ALA A 68 -1.15 11.96 13.25
C ALA A 68 0.35 11.93 13.60
N GLY A 69 1.19 12.17 12.59
CA GLY A 69 2.64 12.25 12.76
C GLY A 69 3.39 10.92 12.73
N ILE A 70 2.70 9.77 12.60
CA ILE A 70 3.36 8.48 12.38
C ILE A 70 3.78 8.36 10.92
N PHE A 71 2.84 8.57 10.01
CA PHE A 71 3.10 8.45 8.57
C PHE A 71 3.28 9.80 7.92
N GLY A 72 4.21 9.86 6.96
CA GLY A 72 4.26 10.94 5.98
C GLY A 72 3.16 10.79 4.91
N PRO A 73 3.11 11.71 3.94
CA PRO A 73 2.22 11.56 2.79
C PRO A 73 2.69 10.40 1.89
N PHE A 74 1.76 9.81 1.13
CA PHE A 74 2.10 8.98 -0.02
C PHE A 74 2.74 9.87 -1.10
N VAL A 75 3.97 9.57 -1.48
CA VAL A 75 4.72 10.32 -2.50
C VAL A 75 4.94 9.43 -3.71
N ILE A 76 4.22 9.70 -4.80
CA ILE A 76 4.41 9.02 -6.08
C ILE A 76 5.64 9.63 -6.77
N ALA A 77 6.58 8.79 -7.19
CA ALA A 77 7.77 9.24 -7.90
C ALA A 77 7.39 9.86 -9.26
N PRO A 78 8.17 10.82 -9.80
CA PRO A 78 7.86 11.48 -11.08
C PRO A 78 7.69 10.52 -12.27
N ASN A 79 8.32 9.34 -12.22
CA ASN A 79 8.20 8.30 -13.24
C ASN A 79 6.88 7.50 -13.14
N GLY A 80 6.10 7.69 -12.06
CA GLY A 80 4.88 6.95 -11.76
C GLY A 80 5.08 5.47 -11.46
N LYS A 81 6.33 4.96 -11.46
CA LYS A 81 6.65 3.53 -11.30
C LYS A 81 6.82 3.11 -9.86
N SER A 82 7.02 4.08 -8.97
CA SER A 82 7.15 3.83 -7.55
C SER A 82 6.43 4.89 -6.72
N MET A 83 6.20 4.53 -5.47
CA MET A 83 5.64 5.40 -4.46
C MET A 83 6.31 5.10 -3.13
N THR A 84 6.45 6.10 -2.27
CA THR A 84 6.97 5.91 -0.92
C THR A 84 6.04 6.49 0.14
N ILE A 85 6.19 6.00 1.37
CA ILE A 85 5.69 6.65 2.58
C ILE A 85 6.78 6.54 3.64
N THR A 86 6.87 7.56 4.50
CA THR A 86 7.71 7.50 5.70
C THR A 86 6.89 7.04 6.89
N ASP A 87 7.50 6.31 7.82
CA ASP A 87 6.88 5.77 9.03
C ASP A 87 7.79 5.99 10.25
N LEU A 88 7.25 6.62 11.29
CA LEU A 88 7.86 6.79 12.60
C LEU A 88 7.18 5.88 13.65
N ASN A 89 7.40 4.57 13.53
CA ASN A 89 7.04 3.61 14.56
C ASN A 89 8.02 3.67 15.76
N ASN A 90 7.89 4.66 16.64
CA ASN A 90 8.85 4.90 17.72
C ASN A 90 8.40 4.45 19.12
N SER A 91 7.14 4.04 19.29
CA SER A 91 6.57 3.76 20.61
C SER A 91 5.43 2.74 20.55
N THR A 92 4.86 2.42 21.70
CA THR A 92 3.66 1.55 21.77
C THR A 92 2.42 2.25 21.21
N SER A 93 2.34 3.58 21.30
CA SER A 93 1.23 4.35 20.71
C SER A 93 1.28 4.44 19.18
N THR A 94 2.39 4.02 18.56
CA THR A 94 2.55 3.96 17.10
C THR A 94 2.39 2.56 16.53
N THR A 95 1.97 1.60 17.35
CA THR A 95 1.69 0.21 16.96
C THR A 95 0.26 0.10 16.41
N GLY A 96 0.06 -0.66 15.34
CA GLY A 96 -1.24 -0.81 14.71
C GLY A 96 -1.16 -1.35 13.29
N ASP A 97 -2.34 -1.62 12.72
CA ASP A 97 -2.51 -2.11 11.36
C ASP A 97 -3.40 -1.12 10.60
N TRP A 98 -2.91 -0.63 9.46
CA TRP A 98 -3.64 0.34 8.62
C TRP A 98 -3.73 -0.17 7.20
N ILE A 99 -4.95 -0.18 6.68
CA ILE A 99 -5.22 -0.60 5.30
C ILE A 99 -5.33 0.63 4.41
N TYR A 100 -4.78 0.49 3.20
CA TYR A 100 -4.73 1.52 2.18
C TYR A 100 -5.20 0.94 0.86
N GLN A 101 -5.61 1.82 -0.05
CA GLN A 101 -5.98 1.47 -1.40
C GLN A 101 -5.04 2.17 -2.38
N ILE A 102 -4.38 1.37 -3.21
CA ILE A 102 -3.52 1.84 -4.30
C ILE A 102 -4.27 1.71 -5.63
N SER A 103 -4.09 2.68 -6.50
CA SER A 103 -4.67 2.71 -7.85
C SER A 103 -3.57 2.76 -8.90
N VAL A 104 -3.72 1.95 -9.96
CA VAL A 104 -2.76 1.82 -11.07
C VAL A 104 -3.47 1.97 -12.40
N GLN A 105 -2.84 2.65 -13.34
CA GLN A 105 -3.29 2.79 -14.72
C GLN A 105 -2.21 2.24 -15.67
N LEU A 106 -2.57 1.28 -16.53
CA LEU A 106 -1.59 0.64 -17.43
C LEU A 106 -1.24 1.47 -18.66
N VAL A 107 -2.23 2.19 -19.20
CA VAL A 107 -2.11 3.00 -20.42
C VAL A 107 -2.81 4.34 -20.20
N ASP A 108 -2.28 5.40 -20.79
CA ASP A 108 -2.87 6.73 -20.66
C ASP A 108 -4.32 6.75 -21.15
N ASN A 109 -5.20 7.36 -20.34
CA ASN A 109 -6.66 7.38 -20.52
C ASN A 109 -7.35 6.00 -20.49
N GLY A 110 -6.64 4.94 -20.08
CA GLY A 110 -7.21 3.61 -19.86
C GLY A 110 -7.88 3.45 -18.49
N PRO A 111 -8.42 2.24 -18.21
CA PRO A 111 -9.03 1.93 -16.94
C PRO A 111 -8.05 2.08 -15.77
N ILE A 112 -8.59 2.49 -14.63
CA ILE A 112 -7.87 2.52 -13.35
C ILE A 112 -8.22 1.24 -12.61
N TYR A 113 -7.21 0.45 -12.32
CA TYR A 113 -7.30 -0.72 -11.47
C TYR A 113 -7.01 -0.31 -10.04
N GLN A 114 -7.75 -0.88 -9.09
CA GLN A 114 -7.57 -0.57 -7.67
C GLN A 114 -7.25 -1.85 -6.91
N SER A 115 -6.51 -1.73 -5.82
CA SER A 115 -6.40 -2.84 -4.89
C SER A 115 -7.76 -3.11 -4.24
N GLY A 116 -7.97 -4.36 -3.83
CA GLY A 116 -9.16 -4.76 -3.10
C GLY A 116 -9.42 -3.86 -1.88
N TYR A 117 -10.70 -3.68 -1.57
CA TYR A 117 -11.22 -2.97 -0.41
C TYR A 117 -12.16 -3.86 0.44
N VAL A 118 -12.43 -5.09 0.00
CA VAL A 118 -13.67 -5.77 0.37
C VAL A 118 -13.65 -6.26 1.82
N SER A 119 -14.76 -5.94 2.50
CA SER A 119 -15.28 -6.50 3.76
C SER A 119 -14.85 -7.96 3.99
N ILE A 120 -14.60 -8.27 5.26
CA ILE A 120 -14.10 -9.53 5.85
C ILE A 120 -15.03 -10.70 5.53
N THR A 121 -15.08 -11.15 4.28
CA THR A 121 -15.69 -12.42 3.86
C THR A 121 -14.97 -12.90 2.60
N GLY A 122 -13.81 -13.54 2.77
CA GLY A 122 -13.20 -14.38 1.73
C GLY A 122 -12.01 -13.78 0.99
N THR A 123 -10.81 -14.25 1.39
CA THR A 123 -9.60 -14.44 0.55
C THR A 123 -8.98 -13.27 -0.23
N ALA A 124 -9.42 -12.02 -0.08
CA ALA A 124 -8.66 -10.87 -0.58
C ALA A 124 -7.65 -10.39 0.47
N THR A 125 -6.34 -10.53 0.21
CA THR A 125 -5.27 -9.93 1.02
C THR A 125 -5.23 -8.43 0.75
N ASN A 126 -6.07 -7.67 1.46
CA ASN A 126 -6.05 -6.21 1.39
C ASN A 126 -4.66 -5.68 1.78
N PRO A 127 -4.14 -4.65 1.11
CA PRO A 127 -2.86 -4.09 1.47
C PRO A 127 -2.92 -3.46 2.88
N THR A 128 -2.11 -3.94 3.82
CA THR A 128 -1.91 -3.30 5.14
C THR A 128 -0.47 -2.84 5.35
N ILE A 129 -0.24 -1.84 6.19
CA ILE A 129 1.03 -1.55 6.87
C ILE A 129 0.88 -1.96 8.33
N LYS A 130 1.89 -2.62 8.91
CA LYS A 130 1.88 -3.13 10.28
C LYS A 130 3.06 -2.62 11.08
N ASN A 131 2.77 -1.88 12.14
CA ASN A 131 3.77 -1.44 13.10
C ASN A 131 3.82 -2.42 14.26
N ASN A 132 4.97 -3.08 14.46
CA ASN A 132 5.21 -4.03 15.57
C ASN A 132 6.24 -3.48 16.58
#